data_AF-A0A7S1T2C4-F1
#
_entry.id   AF-A0A7S1T2C4-F1
#
_cell.length_a   1.000
_cell.length_b   1.000
_cell.length_c   1.000
_cell.angle_alpha   90.00
_cell.angle_beta   90.00
_cell.angle_gamma   90.00
#
_symmetry.space_group_name_H-M   'P 1'
#
loop_
_entity.id
_entity.type
_entity.pdbx_description
1 polymer ?
#
loop_
_entity_poly.entity_id
_entity_poly.type
_entity_poly.pdbx_seq_one_letter_code
_entity_poly.pdbx_strand_id
1 'polypeptide(L)'
;RKAYSFQGRSVFPDFAWALGNAIVVRAGQLLTPSTQYLDSETSDVRLLMAMYGVDSKVAGVLEVKVDFSRRPIQQSFTLRQVKVFNSGQLHEWLVITATTTAISIACFLLALPAAIQETAGLTRQWTRTLRRQASRI
;
A
#
# COMPACT_ATOMS: atom_id res chain seq x y z
N ARG A 1 -9.52 -27.44 11.69
CA ARG A 1 -9.20 -26.57 10.53
C ARG A 1 -7.70 -26.69 10.27
N LYS A 2 -7.29 -27.38 9.20
CA LYS A 2 -5.87 -27.53 8.83
C LYS A 2 -5.40 -26.27 8.09
N ALA A 3 -4.25 -25.73 8.48
CA ALA A 3 -3.59 -24.64 7.78
C ALA A 3 -2.97 -25.16 6.48
N TYR A 4 -3.29 -24.52 5.36
CA TYR A 4 -2.64 -24.79 4.09
C TYR A 4 -1.29 -24.05 4.06
N SER A 5 -0.20 -24.81 4.00
CA SER A 5 1.15 -24.32 3.70
C SER A 5 1.29 -24.31 2.17
N PHE A 6 1.20 -23.14 1.54
CA PHE A 6 1.49 -23.01 0.12
C PHE A 6 3.00 -22.77 -0.07
N GLN A 7 3.71 -23.82 -0.51
CA GLN A 7 5.08 -23.68 -1.02
C GLN A 7 5.04 -23.15 -2.46
N GLY A 8 4.63 -21.89 -2.62
CA GLY A 8 4.83 -21.17 -3.88
C GLY A 8 6.27 -20.67 -3.94
N ARG A 9 7.10 -21.23 -4.83
CA ARG A 9 8.44 -20.69 -5.10
C ARG A 9 8.29 -19.23 -5.54
N SER A 10 8.65 -18.29 -4.68
CA SER A 10 8.66 -16.86 -5.00
C SER A 10 9.78 -16.60 -6.00
N VAL A 11 9.47 -16.61 -7.29
CA VAL A 11 10.46 -16.34 -8.35
C VAL A 11 10.63 -14.81 -8.44
N PHE A 12 11.68 -14.30 -7.78
CA PHE A 12 12.15 -12.90 -7.85
C PHE A 12 12.79 -12.60 -9.24
N PRO A 13 13.09 -11.33 -9.58
CA PRO A 13 12.70 -10.64 -10.81
C PRO A 13 13.70 -10.83 -11.97
N ASP A 14 14.12 -12.06 -12.26
CA ASP A 14 14.81 -12.35 -13.53
C ASP A 14 13.82 -12.54 -14.70
N PHE A 15 12.53 -12.29 -14.46
CA PHE A 15 11.46 -12.72 -15.37
C PHE A 15 11.18 -11.73 -16.51
N ALA A 16 11.45 -10.44 -16.33
CA ALA A 16 11.02 -9.42 -17.30
C ALA A 16 11.69 -9.57 -18.69
N TRP A 17 12.93 -10.08 -18.74
CA TRP A 17 13.66 -10.29 -20.00
C TRP A 17 13.42 -11.69 -20.62
N ALA A 18 12.86 -12.64 -19.85
CA ALA A 18 12.59 -14.00 -20.30
C ALA A 18 11.26 -14.13 -21.09
N LEU A 19 10.32 -13.21 -20.90
CA LEU A 19 9.02 -13.21 -21.59
C LEU A 19 9.11 -12.91 -23.10
N GLY A 20 10.20 -12.28 -23.55
CA GLY A 20 10.41 -11.96 -24.98
C GLY A 20 10.99 -13.10 -25.79
N ASN A 21 11.49 -14.16 -25.15
CA ASN A 21 12.14 -15.30 -25.80
C ASN A 21 11.29 -16.55 -25.67
N ALA A 22 11.08 -17.26 -26.79
CA ALA A 22 10.30 -18.49 -26.80
C ALA A 22 10.91 -19.61 -25.94
N ILE A 23 12.23 -19.57 -25.72
CA ILE A 23 13.00 -20.56 -24.96
C ILE A 23 14.08 -19.84 -24.14
N VAL A 24 14.23 -20.19 -22.87
CA VAL A 24 15.26 -19.69 -21.96
C VAL A 24 16.07 -20.87 -21.43
N VAL A 25 17.39 -20.83 -21.52
CA VAL A 25 18.27 -21.86 -20.94
C VAL A 25 18.74 -21.40 -19.57
N ARG A 26 18.39 -22.10 -18.50
CA ARG A 26 18.84 -21.82 -17.12
C ARG A 26 19.38 -23.10 -16.48
N ALA A 27 20.60 -23.04 -15.93
CA ALA A 27 21.25 -24.17 -15.27
C ALA A 27 21.25 -25.47 -16.11
N GLY A 28 21.40 -25.36 -17.43
CA GLY A 28 21.39 -26.49 -18.36
C GLY A 28 20.00 -27.04 -18.73
N GLN A 29 18.92 -26.43 -18.24
CA GLN A 29 17.54 -26.80 -18.60
C GLN A 29 16.95 -25.80 -19.60
N LEU A 30 16.34 -26.35 -20.65
CA LEU A 30 15.53 -25.60 -21.61
C LEU A 30 14.15 -25.34 -20.99
N LEU A 31 13.82 -24.07 -20.81
CA LEU A 31 12.57 -23.61 -20.24
C LEU A 31 11.76 -22.90 -21.32
N THR A 32 10.47 -23.23 -21.41
CA THR A 32 9.53 -22.57 -22.32
C THR A 32 8.56 -21.74 -21.49
N PRO A 33 8.75 -20.41 -21.41
CA PRO A 33 8.01 -19.55 -20.48
C PRO A 33 6.49 -19.64 -20.62
N SER A 34 5.99 -19.74 -21.85
CA SER A 34 4.55 -19.74 -22.16
C SER A 34 3.82 -21.03 -21.75
N THR A 35 4.52 -22.15 -21.60
CA THR A 35 3.90 -23.45 -21.28
C THR A 35 4.22 -23.95 -19.88
N GLN A 36 5.29 -23.44 -19.26
CA GLN A 36 5.77 -23.93 -17.95
C GLN A 36 5.53 -22.96 -16.80
N TYR A 37 5.26 -21.67 -17.07
CA TYR A 37 5.15 -20.64 -16.03
C TYR A 37 3.80 -19.93 -15.99
N LEU A 38 3.00 -20.06 -17.04
CA LEU A 38 1.66 -19.49 -17.15
C LEU A 38 0.74 -20.58 -17.70
N ASP A 39 -0.10 -21.12 -16.82
CA ASP A 39 -1.08 -22.16 -17.13
C ASP A 39 -2.50 -21.70 -16.77
N SER A 40 -3.48 -22.56 -17.01
CA SER A 40 -4.88 -22.29 -16.64
C SER A 40 -5.12 -22.21 -15.13
N GLU A 41 -4.18 -22.64 -14.30
CA GLU A 41 -4.27 -22.58 -12.83
C GLU A 41 -3.64 -21.30 -12.27
N THR A 42 -2.94 -20.52 -13.10
CA THR A 42 -2.28 -19.28 -12.70
C THR A 42 -3.31 -18.21 -12.32
N SER A 43 -3.39 -17.91 -11.02
CA SER A 43 -4.37 -16.97 -10.47
C SER A 43 -3.87 -15.53 -10.42
N ASP A 44 -2.59 -15.29 -10.18
CA ASP A 44 -1.96 -13.98 -10.21
C ASP A 44 -0.53 -14.00 -10.75
N VAL A 45 -0.16 -12.92 -11.45
CA VAL A 45 1.21 -12.63 -11.88
C VAL A 45 1.66 -11.32 -11.26
N ARG A 46 2.87 -11.30 -10.70
CA ARG A 46 3.43 -10.10 -10.08
C ARG A 46 4.77 -9.78 -10.71
N LEU A 47 4.90 -8.56 -11.21
CA LEU A 47 6.15 -7.97 -11.65
C LEU A 47 6.65 -7.03 -10.56
N LEU A 48 7.84 -7.30 -10.04
CA LEU A 48 8.52 -6.45 -9.05
C LEU A 48 9.69 -5.74 -9.74
N MET A 49 9.65 -4.42 -9.79
CA MET A 49 10.72 -3.59 -10.32
C MET A 49 11.36 -2.80 -9.17
N ALA A 50 12.62 -3.12 -8.86
CA ALA A 50 13.41 -2.33 -7.93
C ALA A 50 13.96 -1.09 -8.63
N MET A 51 13.87 0.05 -7.96
CA MET A 51 14.37 1.33 -8.43
C MET A 51 15.14 2.02 -7.31
N TYR A 52 16.26 2.64 -7.65
CA TYR A 52 17.04 3.45 -6.71
C TYR A 52 17.38 4.78 -7.36
N GLY A 53 16.82 5.87 -6.82
CA GLY A 53 17.18 7.23 -7.22
C GLY A 53 18.44 7.65 -6.47
N VAL A 54 19.57 7.74 -7.17
CA VAL A 54 20.87 8.10 -6.57
C VAL A 54 20.83 9.51 -5.96
N ASP A 55 20.28 10.48 -6.68
CA ASP A 55 20.22 11.88 -6.24
C ASP A 55 19.22 12.08 -5.09
N SER A 56 18.06 11.42 -5.18
CA SER A 56 16.99 11.53 -4.18
C SER A 56 17.19 10.60 -2.97
N LYS A 57 18.13 9.65 -3.06
CA LYS A 57 18.36 8.57 -2.10
C LYS A 57 17.06 7.83 -1.74
N VAL A 58 16.18 7.62 -2.72
CA VAL A 58 14.94 6.88 -2.54
C VAL A 58 15.10 5.50 -3.16
N ALA A 59 14.92 4.46 -2.34
CA ALA A 59 14.77 3.09 -2.80
C ALA A 59 13.28 2.79 -2.96
N GLY A 60 12.88 2.20 -4.07
CA GLY A 60 11.49 1.84 -4.33
C GLY A 60 11.36 0.46 -4.94
N VAL A 61 10.22 -0.16 -4.71
CA VAL A 61 9.77 -1.36 -5.40
C VAL A 61 8.40 -1.07 -5.99
N LEU A 62 8.31 -1.10 -7.32
CA LEU A 62 7.05 -1.07 -8.04
C LEU A 62 6.56 -2.50 -8.24
N GLU A 63 5.44 -2.82 -7.62
CA GLU A 63 4.71 -4.08 -7.79
C GLU A 63 3.58 -3.86 -8.78
N VAL A 64 3.63 -4.53 -9.93
CA VAL A 64 2.52 -4.64 -10.87
C VAL A 64 1.91 -6.02 -10.69
N LYS A 65 0.69 -6.08 -10.20
CA LYS A 65 -0.05 -7.34 -10.04
C LYS A 65 -1.13 -7.43 -11.12
N VAL A 66 -1.17 -8.55 -11.81
CA VAL A 66 -2.24 -8.94 -12.74
C VAL A 66 -2.95 -10.13 -12.11
N ASP A 67 -4.24 -9.98 -11.84
CA ASP A 67 -5.10 -10.98 -11.22
C ASP A 67 -6.03 -11.59 -12.27
N PHE A 68 -5.81 -12.87 -12.55
CA PHE A 68 -6.55 -13.68 -13.52
C PHE A 68 -7.72 -14.44 -12.88
N SER A 69 -7.86 -14.41 -11.55
CA SER A 69 -8.92 -15.12 -10.82
C SER A 69 -10.32 -14.50 -11.01
N ARG A 70 -10.38 -13.27 -11.55
CA ARG A 70 -11.61 -12.50 -11.76
C ARG A 70 -11.77 -12.15 -13.23
N ARG A 71 -13.02 -12.12 -13.70
CA ARG A 71 -13.41 -11.54 -15.00
C ARG A 71 -14.15 -10.22 -14.74
N PRO A 72 -13.68 -9.07 -15.26
CA PRO A 72 -12.48 -8.88 -16.07
C PRO A 72 -11.18 -9.04 -15.27
N ILE A 73 -10.08 -9.35 -15.96
CA ILE A 73 -8.73 -9.41 -15.39
C ILE A 73 -8.45 -8.07 -14.69
N GLN A 74 -8.02 -8.12 -13.42
CA GLN A 74 -7.75 -6.92 -12.63
C GLN A 74 -6.25 -6.64 -12.60
N GLN A 75 -5.86 -5.40 -12.86
CA GLN A 75 -4.48 -4.95 -12.74
C GLN A 75 -4.37 -3.95 -11.60
N SER A 76 -3.38 -4.14 -10.73
CA SER A 76 -3.06 -3.19 -9.67
C SER A 76 -1.58 -2.81 -9.70
N PHE A 77 -1.31 -1.57 -9.35
CA PHE A 77 0.01 -1.00 -9.27
C PHE A 77 0.24 -0.52 -7.85
N THR A 78 1.23 -1.08 -7.18
CA THR A 78 1.61 -0.68 -5.83
C THR A 78 3.06 -0.22 -5.86
N LEU A 79 3.29 1.06 -5.58
CA LEU A 79 4.63 1.61 -5.47
C LEU A 79 4.97 1.74 -3.99
N ARG A 80 5.95 0.94 -3.53
CA ARG A 80 6.51 1.04 -2.18
C ARG A 80 7.81 1.81 -2.26
N GLN A 81 7.89 2.97 -1.60
CA GLN A 81 9.11 3.77 -1.54
C GLN A 81 9.59 3.89 -0.11
N VAL A 82 10.90 3.77 0.06
CA VAL A 82 11.62 3.98 1.31
C VAL A 82 12.70 5.00 1.03
N LYS A 83 12.64 6.13 1.74
CA LYS A 83 13.72 7.11 1.72
C LYS A 83 14.89 6.56 2.53
N VAL A 84 16.05 6.46 1.90
CA VAL A 84 17.29 6.02 2.54
C VAL A 84 17.95 7.26 3.13
N PHE A 85 17.84 7.41 4.44
CA PHE A 85 18.46 8.52 5.16
C PHE A 85 19.92 8.19 5.49
N ASN A 86 20.81 9.18 5.32
CA ASN A 86 22.11 9.13 5.99
C ASN A 86 21.93 9.37 7.50
N SER A 87 22.89 8.98 8.34
CA SER A 87 22.82 9.08 9.81
C SER A 87 22.44 10.49 10.31
N GLY A 88 23.02 11.54 9.71
CA GLY A 88 22.65 12.93 10.02
C GLY A 88 21.22 13.30 9.61
N GLN A 89 20.80 12.90 8.41
CA GLN A 89 19.44 13.17 7.90
C GLN A 89 18.35 12.40 8.67
N LEU A 90 18.69 11.19 9.15
CA LEU A 90 17.81 10.40 9.98
C LEU A 90 17.57 11.11 11.32
N HIS A 91 18.64 11.64 11.93
CA HIS A 91 18.53 12.40 13.17
C HIS A 91 17.66 13.65 13.00
N GLU A 92 17.92 14.45 11.96
CA GLU A 92 17.10 15.63 11.64
C GLU A 92 15.63 15.26 11.43
N TRP A 93 15.36 14.23 10.64
CA TRP A 93 14.00 13.78 10.37
C TRP A 93 13.29 13.29 11.64
N LEU A 94 13.97 12.56 12.51
CA LEU A 94 13.42 12.11 13.79
C LEU A 94 13.10 13.30 14.71
N VAL A 95 13.98 14.30 14.79
CA VAL A 95 13.75 15.51 15.59
C VAL A 95 12.57 16.30 15.06
N ILE A 96 12.49 16.52 13.75
CA ILE A 96 11.35 17.21 13.11
C ILE A 96 10.06 16.44 13.35
N THR A 97 10.07 15.11 13.20
CA THR A 97 8.87 14.28 13.38
C THR A 97 8.42 14.26 14.84
N ALA A 98 9.35 14.16 15.79
CA ALA A 98 9.05 14.20 17.21
C ALA A 98 8.45 15.56 17.63
N THR A 99 9.06 16.66 17.18
CA THR A 99 8.58 18.01 17.48
C THR A 99 7.22 18.29 16.85
N THR A 100 7.01 17.96 15.57
CA THR A 100 5.70 18.10 14.93
C THR A 100 4.63 17.25 15.62
N THR A 101 4.94 16.01 15.99
CA THR A 101 4.00 15.16 16.73
C THR A 101 3.63 15.76 18.08
N ALA A 102 4.62 16.27 18.84
CA ALA A 102 4.37 16.94 20.12
C ALA A 102 3.50 18.18 19.97
N ILE A 103 3.77 19.02 18.95
CA ILE A 103 2.94 20.19 18.63
C ILE A 103 1.53 19.77 18.23
N SER A 104 1.37 18.75 17.38
CA SER A 104 0.05 18.23 16.99
C SER A 104 -0.76 17.76 18.18
N ILE A 105 -0.14 17.06 19.14
CA ILE A 105 -0.80 16.63 20.38
C ILE A 105 -1.22 17.85 21.21
N ALA A 106 -0.34 18.84 21.38
CA ALA A 106 -0.67 20.06 22.11
C ALA A 106 -1.83 20.83 21.46
N CYS A 107 -1.81 20.99 20.14
CA CYS A 107 -2.90 21.60 19.39
C CYS A 107 -4.22 20.81 19.53
N PHE A 108 -4.17 19.48 19.48
CA PHE A 108 -5.34 18.63 19.67
C PHE A 108 -5.94 18.80 21.07
N LEU A 109 -5.10 18.81 22.12
CA LEU A 109 -5.54 19.01 23.50
C LEU A 109 -6.15 20.41 23.71
N LEU A 110 -5.60 21.44 23.07
CA LEU A 110 -6.14 22.80 23.13
C LEU A 110 -7.45 22.94 22.34
N ALA A 111 -7.62 22.20 21.24
CA ALA A 111 -8.84 22.21 20.43
C ALA A 111 -9.98 21.38 21.04
N LEU A 112 -9.66 20.41 21.91
CA LEU A 112 -10.63 19.47 22.48
C LEU A 112 -11.79 20.15 23.24
N PRO A 113 -11.55 21.15 24.11
CA PRO A 113 -12.62 21.84 24.83
C PRO A 113 -13.57 22.59 23.89
N ALA A 114 -13.04 23.23 22.86
CA ALA A 114 -13.85 23.93 21.86
C ALA A 114 -14.71 22.94 21.06
N ALA A 115 -14.13 21.83 20.61
CA ALA A 115 -14.85 20.77 19.91
C ALA A 115 -15.98 20.15 20.76
N ILE A 116 -15.77 19.98 22.08
CA ILE A 116 -16.81 19.51 23.00
C ILE A 116 -17.95 20.54 23.13
N GLN A 117 -17.64 21.83 23.22
CA GLN A 117 -18.65 22.89 23.31
C GLN A 117 -19.50 22.97 22.04
N GLU A 118 -18.88 22.84 20.87
CA GLU A 118 -19.58 22.86 19.58
C GLU A 118 -20.46 21.61 19.39
N THR A 119 -19.96 20.42 19.71
CA THR A 119 -20.75 19.18 19.62
C THR A 119 -21.94 19.16 20.59
N ALA A 120 -21.78 19.70 21.80
CA ALA A 120 -22.87 19.91 22.75
C ALA A 120 -23.89 20.96 22.27
N GLY A 121 -23.42 22.02 21.59
CA GLY A 121 -24.28 23.03 20.97
C GLY A 121 -25.13 22.45 19.83
N LEU A 122 -24.52 21.66 18.96
CA LEU A 122 -25.17 21.02 17.81
C LEU A 122 -26.22 19.99 18.26
N THR A 123 -25.92 19.15 19.26
CA THR A 123 -26.91 18.18 19.79
C THR A 123 -28.12 18.86 20.42
N ARG A 124 -27.93 19.99 21.12
CA ARG A 124 -29.03 20.81 21.66
C ARG A 124 -29.85 21.49 20.55
N GLN A 125 -29.23 21.93 19.46
CA GLN A 125 -29.97 22.45 18.31
C GLN A 125 -30.77 21.35 17.64
N TRP A 126 -30.17 20.18 17.41
CA TRP A 126 -30.80 19.05 16.72
C TRP A 126 -32.05 18.56 17.46
N THR A 127 -31.97 18.40 18.78
CA THR A 127 -33.11 18.04 19.65
C THR A 127 -34.24 19.07 19.64
N ARG A 128 -33.94 20.37 19.51
CA ARG A 128 -34.95 21.43 19.36
C ARG A 128 -35.64 21.37 18.00
N THR A 129 -34.92 21.10 16.92
CA THR A 129 -35.51 20.90 15.58
C THR A 129 -36.44 19.69 15.54
N LEU A 130 -36.03 18.56 16.12
CA LEU A 130 -36.88 17.37 16.21
C LEU A 130 -38.17 17.63 17.00
N ARG A 131 -38.09 18.34 18.13
CA ARG A 131 -39.30 18.73 18.90
C ARG A 131 -40.26 19.62 18.11
N ARG A 132 -39.74 20.58 17.32
CA ARG A 132 -40.57 21.47 16.49
C ARG A 132 -41.23 20.75 15.31
N GLN A 133 -40.60 19.70 14.79
CA GLN A 133 -41.21 18.86 13.75
C GLN A 133 -42.27 17.93 14.33
N ALA A 134 -42.04 17.36 15.52
CA ALA A 134 -43.01 16.52 16.22
C ALA A 134 -44.28 17.27 16.66
N SER A 135 -44.20 18.58 16.93
CA SER A 135 -45.36 19.41 17.29
C SER A 135 -46.16 19.96 16.09
N ARG A 136 -45.78 19.61 14.85
CA ARG A 136 -46.46 20.01 13.62
C ARG A 136 -47.22 18.86 12.94
N ILE A 137 -47.19 17.67 13.53
CA ILE A 137 -47.97 16.48 13.17
C ILE A 137 -49.10 16.37 14.20
#